data_AF-A0A452ZQ60-F1
#
_entry.id   AF-A0A452ZQ60-F1
#
_cell.length_a   1.000
_cell.length_b   1.000
_cell.length_c   1.000
_cell.angle_alpha   90.00
_cell.angle_beta   90.00
_cell.angle_gamma   90.00
#
_symmetry.space_group_name_H-M   'P 1'
#
loop_
_entity.id
_entity.type
_entity.pdbx_description
1 polymer ?
#
loop_
_entity_poly.entity_id
_entity_poly.type
_entity_poly.pdbx_seq_one_letter_code
_entity_poly.pdbx_strand_id
1 'polypeptide(L)'
;QEYLDEEVESCTRRAILYKEYVKGISSSGMQSNCGFEGQINACWTHKVTTKELDTIRAAGFLVSVIHGRHDIIAQVCHARRLAQRLLPVARMVDLHGAHLVSHERPQEVNNALMDLIKATKSATAPHEWSSQPENTSGLIVMAFEHMRNIVRVTKPVRVAAIESS
;
A
#
# COMPACT_ATOMS: atom_id res chain seq x y z
N GLN A 1 -0.77 -4.15 16.66
CA GLN A 1 -0.31 -2.86 17.21
C GLN A 1 -0.33 -1.84 16.08
N GLU A 2 -0.85 -0.63 16.30
CA GLU A 2 -0.95 0.43 15.29
C GLU A 2 0.44 1.07 15.06
N TYR A 3 0.77 1.46 13.82
CA TYR A 3 2.12 1.90 13.45
C TYR A 3 2.65 3.06 14.31
N LEU A 4 1.80 4.03 14.66
CA LEU A 4 2.22 5.18 15.46
C LEU A 4 2.39 4.86 16.95
N ASP A 5 1.74 3.80 17.42
CA ASP A 5 1.73 3.37 18.83
C ASP A 5 2.71 2.21 19.09
N GLU A 6 3.49 1.84 18.09
CA GLU A 6 4.62 0.94 18.26
C GLU A 6 5.68 1.60 19.14
N GLU A 7 6.14 0.87 20.16
CA GLU A 7 7.28 1.28 20.96
C GLU A 7 8.57 1.06 20.19
N VAL A 8 9.30 2.15 19.96
CA VAL A 8 10.61 2.16 19.32
C VAL A 8 11.59 2.66 20.38
N GLU A 9 12.49 1.76 20.79
CA GLU A 9 13.40 1.95 21.93
C GLU A 9 12.64 2.17 23.24
N SER A 10 12.52 3.42 23.71
CA SER A 10 11.91 3.78 24.99
C SER A 10 10.73 4.75 24.85
N CYS A 11 10.21 4.94 23.63
CA CYS A 11 9.08 5.83 23.37
C CYS A 11 8.25 5.34 22.18
N THR A 12 7.06 5.90 22.00
CA THR A 12 6.23 5.57 20.83
C THR A 12 6.80 6.20 19.58
N ARG A 13 6.60 5.55 18.43
CA ARG A 13 6.96 6.12 17.12
C ARG A 13 6.38 7.52 16.92
N ARG A 14 5.15 7.75 17.39
CA ARG A 14 4.51 9.07 17.39
C ARG A 14 5.35 10.14 18.09
N ALA A 15 5.91 9.83 19.26
CA ALA A 15 6.74 10.76 20.02
C ALA A 15 8.05 11.10 19.28
N ILE A 16 8.68 10.09 18.65
CA ILE A 16 9.89 10.28 17.84
C ILE A 16 9.59 11.19 16.64
N LEU A 17 8.53 10.88 15.88
CA LEU A 17 8.14 11.65 14.69
C LEU A 17 7.77 13.10 15.05
N TYR A 18 7.07 13.31 16.15
CA TYR A 18 6.76 14.65 16.64
C TYR A 18 8.03 15.44 16.99
N LYS A 19 8.99 14.81 17.67
CA LYS A 19 10.27 15.45 18.02
C LYS A 19 11.07 15.83 16.77
N GLU A 20 11.14 14.96 15.78
CA GLU A 20 11.81 15.27 14.50
C GLU A 20 11.10 16.37 13.71
N TYR A 21 9.77 16.39 13.70
CA TYR A 21 8.98 17.46 13.10
C TYR A 21 9.27 18.82 13.75
N VAL A 22 9.23 18.89 15.09
CA VAL A 22 9.54 20.11 15.85
C VAL A 22 10.98 20.56 15.59
N LYS A 23 11.93 19.62 15.59
CA LYS A 23 13.34 19.89 15.31
C LYS A 23 13.53 20.45 13.91
N GLY A 24 12.88 19.89 12.90
CA GLY A 24 12.90 20.39 11.52
C GLY A 24 12.42 21.83 11.43
N ILE A 25 11.24 22.13 11.99
CA ILE A 25 10.70 23.50 11.98
C ILE A 25 11.62 24.47 12.72
N SER A 26 12.19 24.05 13.85
CA SER A 26 13.08 24.91 14.64
C SER A 26 14.39 25.24 13.91
N SER A 27 14.87 24.37 13.02
CA SER A 27 16.15 24.54 12.32
C SER A 27 16.01 25.23 10.95
N SER A 28 14.93 24.93 10.21
CA SER A 28 14.71 25.51 8.87
C SER A 28 13.79 26.73 8.86
N GLY A 29 13.12 27.03 9.98
CA GLY A 29 12.02 27.97 10.01
C GLY A 29 10.78 27.43 9.29
N MET A 30 9.69 28.20 9.31
CA MET A 30 8.50 27.89 8.50
C MET A 30 8.76 28.16 7.01
N GLN A 31 8.02 27.47 6.16
CA GLN A 31 7.96 27.75 4.72
C GLN A 31 7.63 29.23 4.47
N SER A 32 8.31 29.85 3.51
CA SER A 32 8.04 31.24 3.13
C SER A 32 6.62 31.40 2.57
N ASN A 33 6.04 32.61 2.68
CA ASN A 33 4.70 32.88 2.18
C ASN A 33 4.54 32.53 0.69
N CYS A 34 5.53 32.88 -0.15
CA CYS A 34 5.48 32.55 -1.57
C CYS A 34 5.55 31.04 -1.84
N GLY A 35 6.30 30.28 -1.02
CA GLY A 35 6.32 28.82 -1.10
C GLY A 35 4.98 28.22 -0.66
N PHE A 36 4.39 28.73 0.42
CA PHE A 36 3.10 28.26 0.94
C PHE A 36 1.95 28.55 -0.04
N GLU A 37 1.82 29.80 -0.50
CA GLU A 37 0.82 30.19 -1.49
C GLU A 37 1.00 29.42 -2.81
N GLY A 38 2.23 29.19 -3.25
CA GLY A 38 2.52 28.38 -4.44
C GLY A 38 2.02 26.93 -4.29
N GLN A 39 2.26 26.31 -3.14
CA GLN A 39 1.78 24.96 -2.85
C GLN A 39 0.24 24.91 -2.81
N ILE A 40 -0.39 25.86 -2.11
CA ILE A 40 -1.85 25.96 -2.03
C ILE A 40 -2.46 26.17 -3.42
N ASN A 41 -1.89 27.09 -4.21
CA ASN A 41 -2.34 27.35 -5.57
C ASN A 41 -2.20 26.11 -6.47
N ALA A 42 -1.10 25.37 -6.37
CA ALA A 42 -0.93 24.11 -7.08
C ALA A 42 -2.00 23.09 -6.68
N CYS A 43 -2.25 22.90 -5.38
CA CYS A 43 -3.28 21.97 -4.89
C CYS A 43 -4.70 22.36 -5.32
N TRP A 44 -5.01 23.66 -5.47
CA TRP A 44 -6.35 24.11 -5.86
C TRP A 44 -6.58 24.18 -7.36
N THR A 45 -5.58 24.60 -8.12
CA THR A 45 -5.74 24.86 -9.56
C THR A 45 -5.37 23.65 -10.41
N HIS A 46 -4.44 22.81 -9.93
CA HIS A 46 -3.97 21.68 -10.70
C HIS A 46 -4.97 20.51 -10.62
N LYS A 47 -5.47 20.10 -11.78
CA LYS A 47 -6.36 18.95 -11.93
C LYS A 47 -5.89 18.13 -13.11
N VAL A 48 -5.83 16.82 -12.94
CA VAL A 48 -5.59 15.90 -14.05
C VAL A 48 -6.76 15.99 -15.03
N THR A 49 -6.48 16.53 -16.20
CA THR A 49 -7.40 16.73 -17.32
C THR A 49 -7.76 15.41 -17.97
N THR A 50 -8.87 15.38 -18.72
CA THR A 50 -9.25 14.18 -19.49
C THR A 50 -8.18 13.81 -20.50
N LYS A 51 -7.56 14.78 -21.18
CA LYS A 51 -6.49 14.53 -22.16
C LYS A 51 -5.28 13.84 -21.54
N GLU A 52 -4.89 14.23 -20.32
CA GLU A 52 -3.79 13.57 -19.60
C GLU A 52 -4.14 12.14 -19.20
N LEU A 53 -5.38 11.90 -18.74
CA LEU A 53 -5.85 10.54 -18.47
C LEU A 53 -5.88 9.68 -19.73
N ASP A 54 -6.36 10.22 -20.84
CA ASP A 54 -6.39 9.52 -22.13
C ASP A 54 -4.98 9.16 -22.57
N THR A 55 -4.03 10.06 -22.35
CA THR A 55 -2.61 9.82 -22.63
C THR A 55 -2.05 8.68 -21.77
N ILE A 56 -2.36 8.66 -20.47
CA ILE A 56 -1.97 7.56 -19.57
C ILE A 56 -2.58 6.24 -20.04
N ARG A 57 -3.87 6.22 -20.38
CA ARG A 57 -4.58 5.02 -20.86
C ARG A 57 -4.00 4.50 -22.18
N ALA A 58 -3.65 5.40 -23.10
CA ALA A 58 -3.07 5.05 -24.39
C ALA A 58 -1.62 4.57 -24.32
N ALA A 59 -0.89 4.89 -23.24
CA ALA A 59 0.51 4.51 -23.08
C ALA A 59 0.75 3.00 -22.89
N GLY A 60 -0.31 2.23 -22.62
CA GLY A 60 -0.25 0.76 -22.62
C GLY A 60 0.38 0.13 -21.39
N PHE A 61 0.64 0.90 -20.32
CA PHE A 61 1.09 0.35 -19.04
C PHE A 61 -0.06 0.19 -18.04
N LEU A 62 0.07 -0.81 -17.16
CA LEU A 62 -0.85 -1.03 -16.05
C LEU A 62 -0.57 -0.03 -14.91
N VAL A 63 -1.59 0.33 -14.15
CA VAL A 63 -1.51 1.28 -13.04
C VAL A 63 -2.05 0.66 -11.76
N SER A 64 -1.32 0.80 -10.65
CA SER A 64 -1.81 0.54 -9.29
C SER A 64 -2.01 1.87 -8.57
N VAL A 65 -3.23 2.16 -8.11
CA VAL A 65 -3.51 3.26 -7.20
C VAL A 65 -3.56 2.71 -5.78
N ILE A 66 -2.47 2.88 -5.02
CA ILE A 66 -2.34 2.36 -3.65
C ILE A 66 -2.63 3.49 -2.67
N HIS A 67 -3.58 3.29 -1.75
CA HIS A 67 -4.01 4.34 -0.82
C HIS A 67 -4.40 3.80 0.56
N GLY A 68 -4.27 4.64 1.59
CA GLY A 68 -4.73 4.34 2.96
C GLY A 68 -6.18 4.76 3.20
N ARG A 69 -7.01 3.85 3.73
CA ARG A 69 -8.44 4.10 4.02
C ARG A 69 -8.72 5.30 4.91
N HIS A 70 -7.80 5.58 5.82
CA HIS A 70 -7.96 6.58 6.88
C HIS A 70 -7.14 7.84 6.62
N ASP A 71 -6.71 8.06 5.36
CA ASP A 71 -5.99 9.26 4.98
C ASP A 71 -6.91 10.49 5.08
N ILE A 72 -6.66 11.32 6.09
CA ILE A 72 -7.37 12.59 6.34
C ILE A 72 -6.80 13.75 5.53
N ILE A 73 -5.57 13.63 5.02
CA ILE A 73 -4.88 14.66 4.24
C ILE A 73 -5.33 14.58 2.79
N ALA A 74 -5.28 13.39 2.20
CA ALA A 74 -5.80 13.08 0.88
C ALA A 74 -6.86 11.98 1.00
N GLN A 75 -8.12 12.38 1.10
CA GLN A 75 -9.22 11.42 1.31
C GLN A 75 -9.28 10.33 0.24
N VAL A 76 -9.52 9.08 0.66
CA VAL A 76 -9.54 7.88 -0.20
C VAL A 76 -10.50 7.99 -1.40
N CYS A 77 -11.53 8.83 -1.31
CA CYS A 77 -12.45 9.07 -2.42
C CYS A 77 -11.75 9.65 -3.66
N HIS A 78 -10.67 10.44 -3.47
CA HIS A 78 -9.88 10.98 -4.57
C HIS A 78 -9.07 9.91 -5.28
N ALA A 79 -8.44 8.99 -4.53
CA ALA A 79 -7.74 7.84 -5.08
C ALA A 79 -8.68 6.91 -5.84
N ARG A 80 -9.84 6.57 -5.25
CA ARG A 80 -10.88 5.77 -5.92
C ARG A 80 -11.38 6.42 -7.21
N ARG A 81 -11.65 7.73 -7.18
CA ARG A 81 -12.06 8.49 -8.38
C ARG A 81 -10.97 8.48 -9.45
N LEU A 82 -9.70 8.61 -9.08
CA LEU A 82 -8.58 8.52 -10.01
C LEU A 82 -8.50 7.14 -10.67
N ALA A 83 -8.56 6.06 -9.87
CA ALA A 83 -8.56 4.69 -10.38
C ALA A 83 -9.73 4.44 -11.36
N GLN A 84 -10.94 4.90 -11.00
CA GLN A 84 -12.12 4.81 -11.88
C GLN A 84 -11.93 5.56 -13.20
N ARG A 85 -11.39 6.78 -13.15
CA ARG A 85 -11.13 7.60 -14.35
C ARG A 85 -10.03 7.01 -15.25
N LEU A 86 -9.18 6.15 -14.70
CA LEU A 86 -8.11 5.45 -15.41
C LEU A 86 -8.51 4.05 -15.90
N LEU A 87 -9.76 3.61 -15.70
CA LEU A 87 -10.20 2.34 -16.27
C LEU A 87 -10.04 2.33 -17.82
N PRO A 88 -9.64 1.18 -18.41
CA PRO A 88 -9.42 -0.11 -17.75
C PRO A 88 -7.98 -0.35 -17.25
N VAL A 89 -7.06 0.61 -17.33
CA VAL A 89 -5.62 0.34 -17.05
C VAL A 89 -5.27 0.37 -15.57
N ALA A 90 -6.14 0.90 -14.71
CA ALA A 90 -5.88 1.05 -13.29
C ALA A 90 -6.64 0.07 -12.40
N ARG A 91 -5.99 -0.35 -11.32
CA ARG A 91 -6.56 -1.09 -10.19
C ARG A 91 -6.41 -0.27 -8.91
N MET A 92 -7.46 -0.23 -8.09
CA MET A 92 -7.41 0.35 -6.74
C MET A 92 -6.86 -0.69 -5.76
N VAL A 93 -5.94 -0.28 -4.89
CA VAL A 93 -5.43 -1.08 -3.78
C VAL A 93 -5.67 -0.30 -2.50
N ASP A 94 -6.74 -0.67 -1.81
CA ASP A 94 -7.22 0.03 -0.63
C ASP A 94 -6.73 -0.65 0.66
N LEU A 95 -5.84 0.02 1.41
CA LEU A 95 -5.14 -0.56 2.55
C LEU A 95 -5.57 0.06 3.88
N HIS A 96 -5.47 -0.73 4.95
CA HIS A 96 -5.70 -0.19 6.30
C HIS A 96 -4.51 0.69 6.70
N GLY A 97 -4.66 2.00 6.65
CA GLY A 97 -3.66 2.97 7.08
C GLY A 97 -4.08 4.39 6.74
N ALA A 98 -3.28 5.37 7.13
CA ALA A 98 -3.50 6.78 6.85
C ALA A 98 -2.66 7.24 5.64
N HIS A 99 -2.27 8.52 5.63
CA HIS A 99 -1.53 9.14 4.54
C HIS A 99 -0.18 8.45 4.25
N LEU A 100 0.47 7.90 5.28
CA LEU A 100 1.79 7.28 5.18
C LEU A 100 1.67 5.75 5.07
N VAL A 101 0.68 5.26 4.31
CA VAL A 101 0.38 3.83 4.19
C VAL A 101 1.57 2.98 3.73
N SER A 102 2.54 3.55 3.01
CA SER A 102 3.80 2.90 2.65
C SER A 102 4.69 2.57 3.85
N HIS A 103 4.62 3.36 4.91
CA HIS A 103 5.32 3.14 6.17
C HIS A 103 4.50 2.27 7.12
N GLU A 104 3.18 2.43 7.12
CA GLU A 104 2.27 1.70 8.00
C GLU A 104 2.05 0.25 7.57
N ARG A 105 2.06 0.00 6.25
CA ARG A 105 1.75 -1.29 5.59
C ARG A 105 2.80 -1.66 4.54
N PRO A 106 4.10 -1.69 4.89
CA PRO A 106 5.16 -1.88 3.90
C PRO A 106 5.06 -3.24 3.20
N GLN A 107 4.62 -4.29 3.91
CA GLN A 107 4.43 -5.61 3.31
C GLN A 107 3.31 -5.61 2.27
N GLU A 108 2.14 -5.06 2.58
CA GLU A 108 0.99 -5.02 1.68
C GLU A 108 1.25 -4.10 0.48
N VAL A 109 1.94 -2.97 0.68
CA VAL A 109 2.38 -2.10 -0.41
C VAL A 109 3.38 -2.81 -1.31
N ASN A 110 4.39 -3.49 -0.76
CA ASN A 110 5.35 -4.26 -1.54
C ASN A 110 4.67 -5.39 -2.33
N ASN A 111 3.70 -6.08 -1.73
CA ASN A 111 2.92 -7.10 -2.43
C ASN A 111 2.16 -6.51 -3.61
N ALA A 112 1.51 -5.35 -3.44
CA ALA A 112 0.80 -4.68 -4.53
C ALA A 112 1.73 -4.23 -5.66
N LEU A 113 2.96 -3.80 -5.34
CA LEU A 113 3.99 -3.48 -6.34
C LEU A 113 4.46 -4.74 -7.08
N MET A 114 4.69 -5.84 -6.36
CA MET A 114 5.09 -7.11 -6.97
C MET A 114 4.01 -7.70 -7.87
N ASP A 115 2.74 -7.56 -7.49
CA ASP A 115 1.60 -7.97 -8.33
C ASP A 115 1.56 -7.17 -9.63
N LEU A 116 1.76 -5.85 -9.57
CA LEU A 116 1.84 -5.00 -10.77
C LEU A 116 3.00 -5.42 -11.69
N ILE A 117 4.19 -5.66 -11.11
CA ILE A 117 5.37 -6.13 -11.86
C ILE A 117 5.08 -7.48 -12.53
N LYS A 118 4.48 -8.42 -11.79
CA LYS A 118 4.12 -9.74 -12.33
C LYS A 118 3.09 -9.61 -13.45
N ALA A 119 2.03 -8.83 -13.25
CA ALA A 119 0.99 -8.62 -14.24
C ALA A 119 1.55 -8.01 -15.54
N THR A 120 2.45 -7.04 -15.40
CA THR A 120 3.15 -6.41 -16.53
C THR A 120 4.03 -7.43 -17.27
N LYS A 121 4.82 -8.22 -16.55
CA LYS A 121 5.67 -9.28 -17.14
C LYS A 121 4.86 -10.37 -17.85
N SER A 122 3.66 -10.67 -17.34
CA SER A 122 2.73 -11.63 -17.93
C SER A 122 1.87 -11.03 -19.05
N ALA A 123 2.08 -9.76 -19.43
CA ALA A 123 1.27 -9.04 -20.41
C ALA A 123 -0.24 -9.13 -20.12
N THR A 124 -0.60 -9.04 -18.85
CA THR A 124 -1.99 -9.09 -18.37
C THR A 124 -2.80 -8.01 -19.06
N ALA A 125 -3.98 -8.37 -19.58
CA ALA A 125 -4.82 -7.39 -20.26
C ALA A 125 -5.35 -6.33 -19.27
N PRO A 126 -5.49 -5.05 -19.67
CA PRO A 126 -5.99 -4.00 -18.77
C PRO A 126 -7.30 -4.34 -18.05
N HIS A 127 -8.28 -4.90 -18.78
CA HIS A 127 -9.57 -5.29 -18.20
C HIS A 127 -9.44 -6.41 -17.16
N GLU A 128 -8.51 -7.35 -17.36
CA GLU A 128 -8.21 -8.40 -16.39
C GLU A 128 -7.53 -7.79 -15.16
N TRP A 129 -6.56 -6.90 -15.36
CA TRP A 129 -5.86 -6.21 -14.26
C TRP A 129 -6.82 -5.39 -13.38
N SER A 130 -7.67 -4.57 -13.99
CA SER A 130 -8.60 -3.69 -13.28
C SER A 130 -9.76 -4.42 -12.60
N SER A 131 -10.09 -5.64 -13.04
CA SER A 131 -11.14 -6.47 -12.43
C SER A 131 -10.64 -7.39 -11.31
N GLN A 132 -9.33 -7.44 -11.05
CA GLN A 132 -8.80 -8.23 -9.94
C GLN A 132 -9.38 -7.73 -8.61
N PRO A 133 -9.87 -8.64 -7.75
CA PRO A 133 -10.42 -8.26 -6.46
C PRO A 133 -9.36 -7.52 -5.64
N GLU A 134 -9.80 -6.57 -4.81
CA GLU A 134 -8.92 -5.94 -3.84
C GLU A 134 -8.28 -7.04 -2.99
N ASN A 135 -6.95 -6.99 -2.88
CA ASN A 135 -6.17 -8.08 -2.34
C ASN A 135 -6.59 -8.43 -0.90
N THR A 136 -7.30 -9.56 -0.73
CA THR A 136 -7.35 -10.39 0.49
C THR A 136 -6.03 -11.13 0.72
N SER A 137 -4.91 -10.65 0.15
CA SER A 137 -3.63 -11.34 0.10
C SER A 137 -3.03 -11.60 1.49
N GLY A 138 -3.37 -10.78 2.50
CA GLY A 138 -3.02 -11.08 3.89
C GLY A 138 -3.57 -12.41 4.39
N LEU A 139 -4.78 -12.79 3.97
CA LEU A 139 -5.44 -14.03 4.41
C LEU A 139 -4.91 -15.25 3.66
N ILE A 140 -4.66 -15.09 2.35
CA ILE A 140 -4.13 -16.17 1.49
C ILE A 140 -2.67 -16.48 1.83
N VAL A 141 -1.81 -15.46 2.00
CA VAL A 141 -0.40 -15.68 2.38
C VAL A 141 -0.31 -16.29 3.78
N MET A 142 -1.08 -15.80 4.76
CA MET A 142 -1.13 -16.40 6.11
C MET A 142 -1.63 -17.86 6.06
N ALA A 143 -2.64 -18.17 5.24
CA ALA A 143 -3.11 -19.54 5.07
C ALA A 143 -2.04 -20.46 4.45
N PHE A 144 -1.32 -20.00 3.42
CA PHE A 144 -0.21 -20.75 2.84
C PHE A 144 0.95 -20.95 3.82
N GLU A 145 1.34 -19.93 4.58
CA GLU A 145 2.40 -20.04 5.58
C GLU A 145 2.01 -20.94 6.75
N HIS A 146 0.77 -20.84 7.24
CA HIS A 146 0.24 -21.70 8.29
C HIS A 146 0.20 -23.17 7.84
N MET A 147 -0.25 -23.45 6.61
CA MET A 147 -0.27 -24.79 6.04
C MET A 147 1.15 -25.35 5.86
N ARG A 148 2.11 -24.52 5.41
CA ARG A 148 3.53 -24.90 5.30
C ARG A 148 4.16 -25.20 6.65
N ASN A 149 3.79 -24.47 7.71
CA ASN A 149 4.24 -24.73 9.07
C ASN A 149 3.64 -26.02 9.64
N ILE A 150 2.34 -26.29 9.43
CA ILE A 150 1.71 -27.55 9.84
C ILE A 150 2.45 -28.74 9.22
N VAL A 151 2.67 -28.71 7.91
CA VAL A 151 3.39 -29.79 7.19
C VAL A 151 4.82 -29.98 7.71
N ARG A 152 5.49 -28.90 8.14
CA ARG A 152 6.83 -28.99 8.77
C ARG A 152 6.81 -29.60 10.17
N VAL A 153 5.77 -29.34 10.95
CA VAL A 153 5.66 -29.80 12.35
C VAL A 153 5.14 -31.24 12.42
N THR A 154 4.28 -31.66 11.49
CA THR A 154 3.80 -33.03 11.40
C THR A 154 4.81 -33.92 10.67
N LYS A 155 5.91 -34.28 11.33
CA LYS A 155 6.68 -35.46 10.91
C LYS A 155 5.87 -36.71 11.30
N PRO A 156 5.67 -37.68 10.38
CA PRO A 156 4.99 -38.92 10.73
C PRO A 156 5.84 -39.70 11.74
N VAL A 157 5.28 -39.92 12.94
CA VAL A 157 5.85 -40.84 13.93
C VAL A 157 5.64 -42.26 13.40
N ARG A 158 6.73 -42.95 13.04
CA ARG A 158 6.67 -44.39 12.78
C ARG A 158 6.50 -45.11 14.11
N VAL A 159 5.31 -45.62 14.36
CA VAL A 159 5.07 -46.57 15.45
C VAL A 159 5.55 -47.94 14.95
N ALA A 160 6.65 -48.42 15.49
CA ALA A 160 7.08 -49.81 15.27
C ALA A 160 6.13 -50.73 16.06
N ALA A 161 5.58 -51.74 15.38
CA ALA A 161 4.82 -52.80 16.03
C ALA A 161 5.76 -53.58 16.95
N ILE A 162 5.37 -53.70 18.22
CA ILE A 162 6.02 -54.60 19.17
C ILE A 162 5.43 -55.99 18.90
N GLU A 163 6.22 -56.89 18.35
CA GLU A 163 5.86 -58.31 18.28
C GLU A 163 6.00 -58.91 19.68
N SER A 164 4.87 -59.37 20.22
CA SER A 164 4.80 -60.17 21.43
C SER A 164 4.82 -61.65 21.05
N SER A 165 5.90 -62.36 21.42
CA SER A 165 5.93 -63.79 21.74
C SER A 165 7.25 -64.12 22.46
#